data_AF-A0A955F4P2-F1
#
_entry.id   AF-A0A955F4P2-F1
#
_cell.length_a   1.000
_cell.length_b   1.000
_cell.length_c   1.000
_cell.angle_alpha   90.00
_cell.angle_beta   90.00
_cell.angle_gamma   90.00
#
_symmetry.space_group_name_H-M   'P 1'
#
loop_
_entity.id
_entity.type
_entity.pdbx_description
1 polymer ?
#
loop_
_entity_poly.entity_id
_entity_poly.type
_entity_poly.pdbx_seq_one_letter_code
_entity_poly.pdbx_strand_id
1 'polypeptide(L)'
;IGLLHSRLANDQPWAQFSALPGLGFAEVYWADVGRSHEKYTLEDTVAWVHTIVERLDVLGRRLNVLGENGRLKGVDHETIRRVLADMGKAIAIGRLANRGLRQLGMGSADLDETLVRFLGDVQLYAEYAGPRAAISARFDRVMEGIERVAEAGTEIHLCAHSQGSVVAFLGLLQGMRSKAPWAERVRSFMTIGSPIDKFLVLWPELFQPFGHHPRPATDPTAPIRWLNFADKLDPVGHELDLGRDFVREVFPGWFEEPLPANSQDFVFRRYFVPGKAHIDYWKDQEIFDHWFRAGLRLPGSAQPVASRWIGRAGVALPFVGAAAAAAVTAHFVGLVLTDPQAPTPTVGLPEVAAVALGFLGFVAYIGASRVSGRLLWLIVGIALFVVGSAAVLRAFDPTLAGPVVGVAAALGMAQNVHDILQRRKVT
;
A
#
# COMPACT_ATOMS: atom_id res chain seq x y z
N ILE A 1 -2.97 19.05 13.42
CA ILE A 1 -3.49 18.97 12.03
C ILE A 1 -4.89 19.58 11.91
N GLY A 2 -5.93 19.07 12.58
CA GLY A 2 -7.27 19.70 12.51
C GLY A 2 -7.30 21.18 12.92
N LEU A 3 -6.59 21.55 13.99
CA LEU A 3 -6.39 22.95 14.40
C LEU A 3 -5.48 23.77 13.46
N LEU A 4 -4.63 23.12 12.67
CA LEU A 4 -3.78 23.77 11.67
C LEU A 4 -4.62 24.14 10.46
N HIS A 5 -5.39 23.17 9.94
CA HIS A 5 -6.28 23.35 8.80
C HIS A 5 -7.30 24.47 9.03
N SER A 6 -7.90 24.54 10.23
CA SER A 6 -8.84 25.60 10.57
C SER A 6 -8.20 26.99 10.70
N ARG A 7 -6.89 27.08 10.96
CA ARG A 7 -6.16 28.37 11.05
C ARG A 7 -5.58 28.81 9.71
N LEU A 8 -5.17 27.87 8.86
CA LEU A 8 -4.63 28.13 7.52
C LEU A 8 -5.71 28.45 6.48
N ALA A 9 -6.97 28.18 6.76
CA ALA A 9 -8.10 28.54 5.90
C ALA A 9 -8.30 30.07 5.67
N ASN A 10 -7.51 30.92 6.35
CA ASN A 10 -7.60 32.39 6.31
C ASN A 10 -6.44 33.07 5.52
N ASP A 11 -6.10 32.57 4.34
CA ASP A 11 -5.13 33.16 3.38
C ASP A 11 -3.67 33.35 3.86
N GLN A 12 -3.31 32.88 5.06
CA GLN A 12 -1.93 32.87 5.52
C GLN A 12 -1.24 31.56 5.07
N PRO A 13 -0.05 31.62 4.43
CA PRO A 13 0.63 30.41 3.96
C PRO A 13 1.22 29.57 5.10
N TRP A 14 1.20 30.09 6.33
CA TRP A 14 1.70 29.42 7.53
C TRP A 14 0.96 29.91 8.79
N ALA A 15 1.09 29.15 9.88
CA ALA A 15 0.57 29.48 11.19
C ALA A 15 1.62 29.16 12.28
N GLN A 16 1.70 30.03 13.28
CA GLN A 16 2.42 29.76 14.52
C GLN A 16 1.47 29.24 15.60
N PHE A 17 1.98 28.35 16.45
CA PHE A 17 1.27 27.93 17.66
C PHE A 17 2.02 28.44 18.88
N SER A 18 1.32 29.08 19.79
CA SER A 18 1.89 29.53 21.07
C SER A 18 2.48 28.38 21.89
N ALA A 19 1.97 27.16 21.71
CA ALA A 19 2.49 25.96 22.34
C ALA A 19 3.86 25.50 21.81
N LEU A 20 4.30 26.02 20.65
CA LEU A 20 5.56 25.65 19.99
C LEU A 20 6.29 26.93 19.49
N PRO A 21 6.85 27.73 20.42
CA PRO A 21 7.56 28.95 20.06
C PRO A 21 8.77 28.62 19.17
N GLY A 22 9.01 29.47 18.16
CA GLY A 22 10.06 29.26 17.16
C GLY A 22 9.71 28.30 16.00
N LEU A 23 8.54 27.63 16.02
CA LEU A 23 8.10 26.78 14.92
C LEU A 23 6.95 27.41 14.13
N GLY A 24 7.12 27.51 12.81
CA GLY A 24 6.07 27.82 11.85
C GLY A 24 5.57 26.56 11.15
N PHE A 25 4.27 26.50 10.86
CA PHE A 25 3.66 25.39 10.15
C PHE A 25 2.98 25.87 8.88
N ALA A 26 3.33 25.29 7.74
CA ALA A 26 2.64 25.49 6.47
C ALA A 26 1.99 24.18 6.02
N GLU A 27 0.88 24.26 5.31
CA GLU A 27 0.21 23.10 4.72
C GLU A 27 0.18 23.25 3.20
N VAL A 28 0.69 22.24 2.49
CA VAL A 28 0.43 22.08 1.06
C VAL A 28 -0.81 21.21 0.91
N TYR A 29 -1.99 21.82 1.06
CA TYR A 29 -3.26 21.13 0.84
C TYR A 29 -3.54 21.04 -0.65
N TRP A 30 -3.56 19.83 -1.24
CA TRP A 30 -3.71 19.63 -2.69
C TRP A 30 -4.93 18.79 -3.07
N ALA A 31 -5.62 18.17 -2.11
CA ALA A 31 -6.70 17.23 -2.37
C ALA A 31 -7.95 17.87 -3.01
N ASP A 32 -8.17 19.18 -2.83
CA ASP A 32 -9.21 19.94 -3.53
C ASP A 32 -8.97 20.05 -5.04
N VAL A 33 -7.70 20.05 -5.47
CA VAL A 33 -7.37 20.05 -6.91
C VAL A 33 -7.91 18.76 -7.54
N GLY A 34 -7.72 17.61 -6.87
CA GLY A 34 -8.28 16.34 -7.30
C GLY A 34 -9.80 16.39 -7.43
N ARG A 35 -10.47 16.79 -6.34
CA ARG A 35 -11.94 16.84 -6.23
C ARG A 35 -12.62 17.79 -7.23
N SER A 36 -11.95 18.87 -7.62
CA SER A 36 -12.48 19.77 -8.65
C SER A 36 -12.50 19.14 -10.05
N HIS A 37 -11.71 18.09 -10.28
CA HIS A 37 -11.60 17.38 -11.56
C HIS A 37 -12.23 15.97 -11.54
N GLU A 38 -12.45 15.38 -10.35
CA GLU A 38 -13.02 14.03 -10.15
C GLU A 38 -14.30 13.77 -10.96
N LYS A 39 -15.13 14.79 -11.19
CA LYS A 39 -16.43 14.63 -11.85
C LYS A 39 -16.38 14.32 -13.35
N TYR A 40 -15.22 14.41 -14.02
CA TYR A 40 -15.21 14.42 -15.49
C TYR A 40 -14.20 13.53 -16.22
N THR A 41 -13.24 12.87 -15.56
CA THR A 41 -12.11 12.30 -16.32
C THR A 41 -11.47 11.01 -15.79
N LEU A 42 -11.90 10.40 -14.69
CA LEU A 42 -11.24 9.18 -14.21
C LEU A 42 -11.67 7.96 -15.03
N GLU A 43 -10.70 7.15 -15.47
CA GLU A 43 -11.02 5.85 -16.08
C GLU A 43 -11.64 4.92 -15.04
N ASP A 44 -12.42 3.94 -15.47
CA ASP A 44 -12.89 2.90 -14.55
C ASP A 44 -11.69 2.23 -13.86
N THR A 45 -11.78 2.07 -12.55
CA THR A 45 -10.69 1.55 -11.72
C THR A 45 -10.14 0.21 -12.20
N VAL A 46 -10.99 -0.70 -12.68
CA VAL A 46 -10.55 -2.01 -13.16
C VAL A 46 -9.80 -1.84 -14.48
N ALA A 47 -10.34 -1.04 -15.40
CA ALA A 47 -9.67 -0.70 -16.65
C ALA A 47 -8.30 -0.05 -16.41
N TRP A 48 -8.23 0.91 -15.49
CA TRP A 48 -6.99 1.58 -15.13
C TRP A 48 -5.95 0.63 -14.51
N VAL A 49 -6.37 -0.29 -13.62
CA VAL A 49 -5.45 -1.31 -13.08
C VAL A 49 -4.89 -2.20 -14.20
N HIS A 50 -5.72 -2.53 -15.20
CA HIS A 50 -5.25 -3.28 -16.38
C HIS A 50 -4.22 -2.48 -17.19
N THR A 51 -4.39 -1.17 -17.40
CA THR A 51 -3.40 -0.37 -18.13
C THR A 51 -2.06 -0.29 -17.39
N ILE A 52 -2.06 -0.23 -16.05
CA ILE A 52 -0.83 -0.30 -15.23
C ILE A 52 -0.12 -1.67 -15.41
N VAL A 53 -0.88 -2.76 -15.38
CA VAL A 53 -0.35 -4.12 -15.60
C VAL A 53 0.33 -4.23 -16.97
N GLU A 54 -0.31 -3.72 -18.02
CA GLU A 54 0.24 -3.72 -19.37
C GLU A 54 1.47 -2.80 -19.51
N ARG A 55 1.48 -1.66 -18.81
CA ARG A 55 2.65 -0.76 -18.75
C ARG A 55 3.85 -1.45 -18.14
N LEU A 56 3.66 -2.17 -17.03
CA LEU A 56 4.70 -2.97 -16.40
C LEU A 56 5.27 -4.04 -17.33
N ASP A 57 4.42 -4.68 -18.14
CA ASP A 57 4.88 -5.65 -19.16
C ASP A 57 5.78 -4.99 -20.20
N VAL A 58 5.41 -3.79 -20.66
CA VAL A 58 6.23 -3.02 -21.61
C VAL A 58 7.55 -2.58 -20.96
N LEU A 59 7.52 -2.08 -19.73
CA LEU A 59 8.70 -1.65 -18.99
C LEU A 59 9.64 -2.84 -18.71
N GLY A 60 9.11 -3.95 -18.22
CA GLY A 60 9.87 -5.17 -17.98
C GLY A 60 10.54 -5.69 -19.26
N ARG A 61 9.84 -5.66 -20.41
CA ARG A 61 10.45 -5.99 -21.71
C ARG A 61 11.57 -5.01 -22.09
N ARG A 62 11.38 -3.70 -21.92
CA ARG A 62 12.40 -2.69 -22.23
C ARG A 62 13.64 -2.86 -21.35
N LEU A 63 13.47 -3.06 -20.05
CA LEU A 63 14.57 -3.26 -19.11
C LEU A 63 15.33 -4.56 -19.38
N ASN A 64 14.63 -5.64 -19.76
CA ASN A 64 15.27 -6.89 -20.16
C ASN A 64 16.07 -6.76 -21.47
N VAL A 65 15.67 -5.88 -22.38
CA VAL A 65 16.40 -5.59 -23.63
C VAL A 65 17.65 -4.74 -23.39
N LEU A 66 17.68 -3.92 -22.32
CA LEU A 66 18.81 -3.04 -22.00
C LEU A 66 20.00 -3.73 -21.28
N GLY A 67 19.93 -5.05 -21.03
CA GLY A 67 21.05 -5.82 -20.47
C GLY A 67 21.41 -5.48 -19.01
N GLU A 68 22.43 -6.14 -18.46
CA GLU A 68 22.77 -6.16 -17.01
C GLU A 68 22.93 -4.78 -16.32
N ASN A 69 23.12 -3.71 -17.10
CA ASN A 69 23.33 -2.34 -16.63
C ASN A 69 22.05 -1.49 -16.57
N GLY A 70 20.93 -1.93 -17.14
CA GLY A 70 19.65 -1.20 -17.18
C GLY A 70 18.68 -1.56 -16.06
N ARG A 71 19.16 -2.07 -14.92
CA ARG A 71 18.31 -2.68 -13.89
C ARG A 71 17.86 -1.67 -12.83
N LEU A 72 16.54 -1.51 -12.67
CA LEU A 72 15.94 -1.44 -11.33
C LEU A 72 16.20 -2.80 -10.65
N LYS A 73 17.40 -2.95 -10.10
CA LYS A 73 17.88 -4.23 -9.55
C LYS A 73 16.97 -4.62 -8.39
N GLY A 74 16.37 -5.81 -8.44
CA GLY A 74 15.53 -6.34 -7.36
C GLY A 74 14.02 -6.18 -7.53
N VAL A 75 13.53 -5.58 -8.63
CA VAL A 75 12.08 -5.48 -8.88
C VAL A 75 11.58 -6.71 -9.65
N ASP A 76 10.82 -7.59 -8.97
CA ASP A 76 10.15 -8.72 -9.60
C ASP A 76 8.85 -8.28 -10.30
N HIS A 77 9.00 -7.88 -11.56
CA HIS A 77 7.91 -7.37 -12.39
C HIS A 77 6.79 -8.40 -12.59
N GLU A 78 7.11 -9.69 -12.69
CA GLU A 78 6.11 -10.75 -12.86
C GLU A 78 5.27 -10.90 -11.59
N THR A 79 5.89 -10.81 -10.42
CA THR A 79 5.15 -10.80 -9.15
C THR A 79 4.27 -9.56 -9.04
N ILE A 80 4.76 -8.35 -9.35
CA ILE A 80 3.95 -7.13 -9.31
C ILE A 80 2.75 -7.23 -10.26
N ARG A 81 3.00 -7.68 -11.49
CA ARG A 81 1.97 -7.91 -12.51
C ARG A 81 0.88 -8.85 -12.02
N ARG A 82 1.26 -9.97 -11.42
CA ARG A 82 0.33 -10.96 -10.86
C ARG A 82 -0.49 -10.37 -9.72
N VAL A 83 0.14 -9.63 -8.81
CA VAL A 83 -0.54 -8.98 -7.69
C VAL A 83 -1.56 -7.96 -8.18
N LEU A 84 -1.20 -7.08 -9.11
CA LEU A 84 -2.12 -6.08 -9.68
C LEU A 84 -3.27 -6.73 -10.45
N ALA A 85 -3.00 -7.79 -11.21
CA ALA A 85 -4.05 -8.55 -11.90
C ALA A 85 -5.02 -9.20 -10.91
N ASP A 86 -4.52 -9.73 -9.80
CA ASP A 86 -5.35 -10.30 -8.74
C ASP A 86 -6.13 -9.21 -7.98
N MET A 87 -5.58 -8.01 -7.81
CA MET A 87 -6.31 -6.84 -7.28
C MET A 87 -7.48 -6.44 -8.19
N GLY A 88 -7.26 -6.37 -9.51
CA GLY A 88 -8.33 -6.08 -10.47
C GLY A 88 -9.49 -7.09 -10.39
N LYS A 89 -9.16 -8.39 -10.28
CA LYS A 89 -10.16 -9.45 -10.06
C LYS A 89 -10.88 -9.30 -8.72
N ALA A 90 -10.15 -8.99 -7.65
CA ALA A 90 -10.73 -8.79 -6.32
C ALA A 90 -11.73 -7.62 -6.30
N ILE A 91 -11.42 -6.52 -6.98
CA ILE A 91 -12.33 -5.37 -7.15
C ILE A 91 -13.59 -5.80 -7.90
N ALA A 92 -13.43 -6.52 -9.02
CA ALA A 92 -14.57 -7.01 -9.81
C ALA A 92 -15.49 -7.95 -9.00
N ILE A 93 -14.90 -8.86 -8.21
CA ILE A 93 -15.63 -9.75 -7.29
C ILE A 93 -16.33 -8.94 -6.20
N GLY A 94 -15.65 -7.95 -5.60
CA GLY A 94 -16.22 -7.06 -4.59
C GLY A 94 -17.44 -6.29 -5.11
N ARG A 95 -17.39 -5.78 -6.35
CA ARG A 95 -18.52 -5.14 -7.03
C ARG A 95 -19.69 -6.10 -7.22
N LEU A 96 -19.43 -7.35 -7.64
CA LEU A 96 -20.46 -8.38 -7.79
C LEU A 96 -21.11 -8.72 -6.45
N ALA A 97 -20.31 -8.92 -5.40
CA ALA A 97 -20.80 -9.21 -4.05
C ALA A 97 -21.67 -8.05 -3.51
N ASN A 98 -21.22 -6.80 -3.68
CA ASN A 98 -21.99 -5.62 -3.26
C ASN A 98 -23.33 -5.49 -4.00
N ARG A 99 -23.38 -5.84 -5.29
CA ARG A 99 -24.64 -5.93 -6.05
C ARG A 99 -25.57 -7.00 -5.47
N GLY A 100 -25.04 -8.16 -5.10
CA GLY A 100 -25.80 -9.22 -4.43
C GLY A 100 -26.41 -8.74 -3.10
N LEU A 101 -25.60 -8.08 -2.25
CA LEU A 101 -26.07 -7.51 -0.98
C LEU A 101 -27.20 -6.48 -1.18
N ARG A 102 -27.09 -5.62 -2.21
CA ARG A 102 -28.15 -4.67 -2.60
C ARG A 102 -29.44 -5.38 -2.99
N GLN A 103 -29.36 -6.41 -3.82
CA GLN A 103 -30.53 -7.18 -4.25
C GLN A 103 -31.22 -7.90 -3.09
N LEU A 104 -30.47 -8.29 -2.06
CA LEU A 104 -30.99 -8.93 -0.85
C LEU A 104 -31.49 -7.94 0.21
N GLY A 105 -31.41 -6.62 -0.03
CA GLY A 105 -31.82 -5.61 0.94
C GLY A 105 -30.93 -5.51 2.18
N MET A 106 -29.73 -6.13 2.18
CA MET A 106 -28.82 -6.18 3.34
C MET A 106 -27.92 -4.93 3.46
N GLY A 107 -28.28 -3.84 2.79
CA GLY A 107 -27.46 -2.64 2.65
C GLY A 107 -26.40 -2.76 1.55
N SER A 108 -25.58 -1.73 1.42
CA SER A 108 -24.47 -1.73 0.47
C SER A 108 -23.30 -0.93 1.00
N ALA A 109 -22.08 -1.41 0.75
CA ALA A 109 -20.91 -0.56 0.81
C ALA A 109 -20.83 0.22 -0.50
N ASP A 110 -20.59 1.53 -0.47
CA ASP A 110 -20.28 2.25 -1.71
C ASP A 110 -18.82 1.97 -2.11
N LEU A 111 -18.60 0.76 -2.64
CA LEU A 111 -17.29 0.29 -3.04
C LEU A 111 -16.73 1.15 -4.18
N ASP A 112 -17.58 1.59 -5.10
CA ASP A 112 -17.17 2.44 -6.23
C ASP A 112 -16.72 3.81 -5.75
N GLU A 113 -17.51 4.46 -4.88
CA GLU A 113 -17.10 5.72 -4.28
C GLU A 113 -15.81 5.56 -3.45
N THR A 114 -15.67 4.47 -2.70
CA THR A 114 -14.46 4.20 -1.91
C THR A 114 -13.23 4.02 -2.80
N LEU A 115 -13.35 3.24 -3.88
CA LEU A 115 -12.27 3.00 -4.83
C LEU A 115 -11.90 4.26 -5.60
N VAL A 116 -12.89 5.04 -6.04
CA VAL A 116 -12.66 6.34 -6.71
C VAL A 116 -11.97 7.30 -5.75
N ARG A 117 -12.42 7.43 -4.50
CA ARG A 117 -11.77 8.30 -3.52
C ARG A 117 -10.34 7.88 -3.17
N PHE A 118 -10.02 6.58 -3.23
CA PHE A 118 -8.70 6.08 -2.87
C PHE A 118 -7.73 6.07 -4.05
N LEU A 119 -8.17 5.60 -5.22
CA LEU A 119 -7.34 5.42 -6.41
C LEU A 119 -7.45 6.59 -7.39
N GLY A 120 -8.53 7.35 -7.33
CA GLY A 120 -8.76 8.51 -8.19
C GLY A 120 -7.72 9.59 -8.01
N ASP A 121 -7.30 9.89 -6.77
CA ASP A 121 -6.22 10.85 -6.51
C ASP A 121 -4.87 10.39 -7.09
N VAL A 122 -4.58 9.09 -7.01
CA VAL A 122 -3.36 8.48 -7.57
C VAL A 122 -3.38 8.59 -9.08
N GLN A 123 -4.47 8.16 -9.71
CA GLN A 123 -4.67 8.23 -11.15
C GLN A 123 -4.60 9.69 -11.64
N LEU A 124 -5.28 10.60 -10.95
CA LEU A 124 -5.32 12.02 -11.29
C LEU A 124 -3.92 12.63 -11.29
N TYR A 125 -3.13 12.37 -10.25
CA TYR A 125 -1.80 12.93 -10.15
C TYR A 125 -0.80 12.27 -11.11
N ALA A 126 -0.86 10.94 -11.24
CA ALA A 126 0.10 10.20 -12.02
C ALA A 126 -0.15 10.31 -13.53
N GLU A 127 -1.40 10.21 -13.98
CA GLU A 127 -1.74 10.15 -15.41
C GLU A 127 -1.99 11.53 -16.03
N TYR A 128 -2.50 12.52 -15.27
CA TYR A 128 -2.95 13.79 -15.83
C TYR A 128 -1.98 14.94 -15.54
N ALA A 129 -1.33 15.43 -16.60
CA ALA A 129 -0.35 16.51 -16.51
C ALA A 129 -0.94 17.84 -15.98
N GLY A 130 -2.18 18.17 -16.35
CA GLY A 130 -2.85 19.41 -15.92
C GLY A 130 -3.04 19.50 -14.41
N PRO A 131 -3.79 18.56 -13.78
CA PRO A 131 -3.94 18.50 -12.33
C PRO A 131 -2.59 18.38 -11.61
N ARG A 132 -1.66 17.57 -12.12
CA ARG A 132 -0.30 17.47 -11.56
C ARG A 132 0.41 18.83 -11.57
N ALA A 133 0.38 19.58 -12.66
CA ALA A 133 1.00 20.90 -12.75
C ALA A 133 0.34 21.89 -11.77
N ALA A 134 -0.98 21.83 -11.58
CA ALA A 134 -1.69 22.65 -10.61
C ALA A 134 -1.29 22.32 -9.16
N ILE A 135 -1.09 21.03 -8.85
CA ILE A 135 -0.59 20.55 -7.55
C ILE A 135 0.85 21.00 -7.32
N SER A 136 1.75 20.81 -8.29
CA SER A 136 3.14 21.28 -8.22
C SER A 136 3.23 22.80 -8.04
N ALA A 137 2.47 23.58 -8.82
CA ALA A 137 2.44 25.03 -8.68
C ALA A 137 1.92 25.49 -7.32
N ARG A 138 1.05 24.70 -6.67
CA ARG A 138 0.59 24.98 -5.31
C ARG A 138 1.70 24.72 -4.28
N PHE A 139 2.42 23.61 -4.42
CA PHE A 139 3.60 23.34 -3.61
C PHE A 139 4.61 24.49 -3.72
N ASP A 140 4.95 24.91 -4.94
CA ASP A 140 5.89 26.00 -5.20
C ASP A 140 5.43 27.32 -4.55
N ARG A 141 4.16 27.70 -4.72
CA ARG A 141 3.60 28.92 -4.08
C ARG A 141 3.70 28.91 -2.56
N VAL A 142 3.50 27.76 -1.92
CA VAL A 142 3.63 27.63 -0.46
C VAL A 142 5.09 27.79 -0.05
N MET A 143 6.02 27.14 -0.76
CA MET A 143 7.45 27.24 -0.49
C MET A 143 8.00 28.66 -0.72
N GLU A 144 7.59 29.33 -1.78
CA GLU A 144 7.89 30.75 -2.03
C GLU A 144 7.25 31.67 -0.99
N GLY A 145 6.06 31.33 -0.50
CA GLY A 145 5.40 32.00 0.61
C GLY A 145 6.24 31.93 1.89
N ILE A 146 6.73 30.74 2.24
CA ILE A 146 7.65 30.51 3.37
C ILE A 146 8.94 31.31 3.18
N GLU A 147 9.58 31.23 2.01
CA GLU A 147 10.85 31.92 1.76
C GLU A 147 10.76 33.44 1.97
N ARG A 148 9.63 34.06 1.58
CA ARG A 148 9.43 35.51 1.74
C ARG A 148 9.31 35.97 3.19
N VAL A 149 8.88 35.10 4.09
CA VAL A 149 8.63 35.44 5.50
C VAL A 149 9.66 34.83 6.45
N ALA A 150 10.41 33.83 5.99
CA ALA A 150 11.39 33.12 6.79
C ALA A 150 12.64 33.97 7.02
N GLU A 151 12.97 34.20 8.28
CA GLU A 151 14.20 34.86 8.71
C GLU A 151 15.44 34.11 8.20
N ALA A 152 16.58 34.82 8.10
CA ALA A 152 17.84 34.20 7.73
C ALA A 152 18.20 33.07 8.73
N GLY A 153 18.57 31.90 8.21
CA GLY A 153 18.86 30.72 9.03
C GLY A 153 17.65 29.88 9.42
N THR A 154 16.43 30.24 9.01
CA THR A 154 15.25 29.39 9.19
C THR A 154 15.45 28.04 8.48
N GLU A 155 15.31 26.95 9.24
CA GLU A 155 15.35 25.59 8.71
C GLU A 155 13.96 25.14 8.25
N ILE A 156 13.91 24.44 7.12
CA ILE A 156 12.68 23.87 6.56
C ILE A 156 12.70 22.36 6.77
N HIS A 157 11.62 21.83 7.36
CA HIS A 157 11.42 20.40 7.54
C HIS A 157 10.14 19.98 6.82
N LEU A 158 10.29 19.16 5.79
CA LEU A 158 9.19 18.67 4.98
C LEU A 158 8.62 17.39 5.60
N CYS A 159 7.32 17.38 5.87
CA CYS A 159 6.58 16.28 6.45
C CYS A 159 5.51 15.82 5.47
N ALA A 160 5.53 14.56 5.07
CA ALA A 160 4.62 14.08 4.03
C ALA A 160 4.16 12.64 4.26
N HIS A 161 2.95 12.33 3.80
CA HIS A 161 2.34 11.01 3.93
C HIS A 161 1.70 10.56 2.65
N SER A 162 1.77 9.25 2.41
CA SER A 162 1.15 8.60 1.26
C SER A 162 1.51 9.35 -0.03
N GLN A 163 0.58 9.59 -0.94
CA GLN A 163 0.81 10.35 -2.17
C GLN A 163 1.38 11.76 -1.92
N GLY A 164 1.12 12.38 -0.77
CA GLY A 164 1.75 13.64 -0.40
C GLY A 164 3.27 13.56 -0.32
N SER A 165 3.85 12.38 -0.04
CA SER A 165 5.31 12.19 -0.11
C SER A 165 5.83 12.28 -1.52
N VAL A 166 5.09 11.78 -2.51
CA VAL A 166 5.46 11.91 -3.93
C VAL A 166 5.37 13.36 -4.38
N VAL A 167 4.30 14.08 -3.98
CA VAL A 167 4.15 15.51 -4.27
C VAL A 167 5.31 16.31 -3.69
N ALA A 168 5.60 16.12 -2.39
CA ALA A 168 6.68 16.82 -1.71
C ALA A 168 8.06 16.44 -2.28
N PHE A 169 8.25 15.18 -2.66
CA PHE A 169 9.50 14.72 -3.26
C PHE A 169 9.72 15.36 -4.63
N LEU A 170 8.75 15.29 -5.55
CA LEU A 170 8.89 15.92 -6.87
C LEU A 170 9.02 17.44 -6.78
N GLY A 171 8.30 18.08 -5.85
CA GLY A 171 8.46 19.51 -5.56
C GLY A 171 9.85 19.86 -5.05
N LEU A 172 10.40 19.06 -4.13
CA LEU A 172 11.78 19.22 -3.66
C LEU A 172 12.79 19.05 -4.80
N LEU A 173 12.68 17.99 -5.62
CA LEU A 173 13.56 17.79 -6.78
C LEU A 173 13.50 18.96 -7.76
N GLN A 174 12.31 19.52 -7.99
CA GLN A 174 12.12 20.71 -8.83
C GLN A 174 12.75 21.95 -8.21
N GLY A 175 12.60 22.17 -6.91
CA GLY A 175 13.27 23.26 -6.18
C GLY A 175 14.79 23.16 -6.25
N MET A 176 15.34 21.96 -6.03
CA MET A 176 16.77 21.66 -6.13
C MET A 176 17.30 21.92 -7.55
N ARG A 177 16.58 21.41 -8.57
CA ARG A 177 16.91 21.60 -9.99
C ARG A 177 16.90 23.07 -10.39
N SER A 178 15.89 23.82 -9.96
CA SER A 178 15.73 25.25 -10.26
C SER A 178 16.58 26.17 -9.38
N LYS A 179 17.29 25.61 -8.38
CA LYS A 179 18.06 26.35 -7.38
C LYS A 179 17.21 27.36 -6.61
N ALA A 180 16.00 26.94 -6.23
CA ALA A 180 15.13 27.77 -5.41
C ALA A 180 15.80 28.00 -4.03
N PRO A 181 15.89 29.25 -3.52
CA PRO A 181 16.57 29.54 -2.26
C PRO A 181 16.07 28.73 -1.06
N TRP A 182 14.77 28.44 -1.01
CA TRP A 182 14.18 27.62 0.05
C TRP A 182 14.68 26.17 0.04
N ALA A 183 15.10 25.63 -1.11
CA ALA A 183 15.54 24.24 -1.23
C ALA A 183 16.84 24.01 -0.43
N GLU A 184 17.74 25.00 -0.40
CA GLU A 184 18.97 24.97 0.41
C GLU A 184 18.70 25.07 1.92
N ARG A 185 17.50 25.53 2.32
CA ARG A 185 17.07 25.59 3.72
C ARG A 185 16.42 24.30 4.20
N VAL A 186 16.14 23.35 3.31
CA VAL A 186 15.58 22.05 3.69
C VAL A 186 16.63 21.27 4.48
N ARG A 187 16.26 20.83 5.68
CA ARG A 187 17.13 20.04 6.58
C ARG A 187 16.64 18.63 6.77
N SER A 188 15.34 18.41 6.60
CA SER A 188 14.76 17.08 6.74
C SER A 188 13.62 16.86 5.76
N PHE A 189 13.58 15.65 5.20
CA PHE A 189 12.45 15.14 4.44
C PHE A 189 11.91 13.91 5.15
N MET A 190 10.77 14.06 5.79
CA MET A 190 10.16 13.04 6.62
C MET A 190 8.93 12.48 5.91
N THR A 191 8.94 11.18 5.69
CA THR A 191 7.90 10.48 4.95
C THR A 191 7.28 9.38 5.80
N ILE A 192 5.99 9.13 5.62
CA ILE A 192 5.28 8.05 6.30
C ILE A 192 4.27 7.39 5.35
N GLY A 193 4.25 6.06 5.29
CA GLY A 193 3.42 5.32 4.32
C GLY A 193 3.76 5.64 2.86
N SER A 194 5.03 5.94 2.56
CA SER A 194 5.44 6.55 1.29
C SER A 194 5.42 5.57 0.11
N PRO A 195 4.78 5.92 -1.03
CA PRO A 195 4.82 5.12 -2.25
C PRO A 195 5.87 5.58 -3.27
N ILE A 196 6.90 6.36 -2.88
CA ILE A 196 7.87 6.95 -3.83
C ILE A 196 8.49 5.89 -4.76
N ASP A 197 8.97 4.78 -4.22
CA ASP A 197 9.55 3.68 -5.01
C ASP A 197 8.54 3.07 -5.98
N LYS A 198 7.28 2.91 -5.56
CA LYS A 198 6.20 2.46 -6.46
C LYS A 198 6.00 3.46 -7.59
N PHE A 199 6.05 4.76 -7.30
CA PHE A 199 5.91 5.78 -8.33
C PHE A 199 7.08 5.80 -9.31
N LEU A 200 8.31 5.61 -8.83
CA LEU A 200 9.50 5.47 -9.67
C LEU A 200 9.38 4.29 -10.63
N VAL A 201 8.82 3.17 -10.18
CA VAL A 201 8.62 1.96 -10.98
C VAL A 201 7.46 2.09 -11.96
N LEU A 202 6.30 2.60 -11.51
CA LEU A 202 5.05 2.59 -12.27
C LEU A 202 4.86 3.80 -13.19
N TRP A 203 5.49 4.93 -12.87
CA TRP A 203 5.42 6.18 -13.63
C TRP A 203 6.81 6.84 -13.74
N PRO A 204 7.83 6.16 -14.31
CA PRO A 204 9.19 6.70 -14.43
C PRO A 204 9.26 8.04 -15.18
N GLU A 205 8.28 8.33 -16.04
CA GLU A 205 8.12 9.57 -16.80
C GLU A 205 7.97 10.79 -15.89
N LEU A 206 7.47 10.62 -14.66
CA LEU A 206 7.41 11.68 -13.66
C LEU A 206 8.81 12.10 -13.17
N PHE A 207 9.79 11.20 -13.28
CA PHE A 207 11.14 11.37 -12.76
C PHE A 207 12.18 11.63 -13.87
N GLN A 208 11.86 11.26 -15.11
CA GLN A 208 12.70 11.53 -16.30
C GLN A 208 13.18 12.99 -16.42
N PRO A 209 12.36 14.03 -16.12
CA PRO A 209 12.82 15.42 -16.15
C PRO A 209 13.95 15.75 -15.17
N PHE A 210 14.33 14.85 -14.27
CA PHE A 210 15.45 15.03 -13.36
C PHE A 210 16.66 14.18 -13.75
N GLY A 211 16.46 12.98 -14.32
CA GLY A 211 17.54 12.00 -14.57
C GLY A 211 18.58 12.33 -15.66
N HIS A 212 18.32 13.29 -16.55
CA HIS A 212 19.20 13.57 -17.70
C HIS A 212 19.86 14.95 -17.70
N HIS A 213 19.72 15.72 -16.62
CA HIS A 213 20.24 17.09 -16.58
C HIS A 213 21.65 17.16 -15.97
N PRO A 214 22.47 18.13 -16.40
CA PRO A 214 23.77 18.34 -15.79
C PRO A 214 23.60 18.55 -14.29
N ARG A 215 24.42 17.84 -13.52
CA ARG A 215 24.53 17.92 -12.07
C ARG A 215 24.37 19.37 -11.60
N PRO A 216 23.60 19.63 -10.51
CA PRO A 216 23.56 20.97 -9.94
C PRO A 216 25.00 21.48 -9.74
N ALA A 217 25.31 22.65 -10.29
CA ALA A 217 26.68 23.19 -10.30
C ALA A 217 27.22 23.53 -8.90
N THR A 218 26.37 23.49 -7.87
CA THR A 218 26.68 23.85 -6.50
C THR A 218 26.31 22.70 -5.57
N ASP A 219 27.26 22.30 -4.73
CA ASP A 219 27.01 21.37 -3.64
C ASP A 219 26.10 22.05 -2.59
N PRO A 220 25.18 21.31 -1.96
CA PRO A 220 24.29 21.85 -0.94
C PRO A 220 25.09 22.30 0.29
N THR A 221 24.62 23.35 0.99
CA THR A 221 25.26 23.81 2.23
C THR A 221 25.25 22.76 3.34
N ALA A 222 24.23 21.91 3.34
CA ALA A 222 24.08 20.78 4.26
C ALA A 222 23.20 19.72 3.59
N PRO A 223 23.51 18.42 3.78
CA PRO A 223 22.68 17.35 3.26
C PRO A 223 21.33 17.28 3.99
N ILE A 224 20.29 16.90 3.26
CA ILE A 224 18.93 16.68 3.75
C ILE A 224 18.87 15.32 4.43
N ARG A 225 18.37 15.30 5.67
CA ARG A 225 18.07 14.06 6.38
C ARG A 225 16.73 13.49 5.90
N TRP A 226 16.76 12.38 5.15
CA TRP A 226 15.53 11.72 4.71
C TRP A 226 15.15 10.57 5.64
N LEU A 227 14.06 10.72 6.40
CA LEU A 227 13.50 9.67 7.24
C LEU A 227 12.22 9.10 6.61
N ASN A 228 12.07 7.78 6.63
CA ASN A 228 10.88 7.08 6.13
C ASN A 228 10.30 6.17 7.22
N PHE A 229 8.99 6.15 7.33
CA PHE A 229 8.24 5.36 8.31
C PHE A 229 7.22 4.50 7.58
N ALA A 230 7.25 3.20 7.81
CA ALA A 230 6.33 2.26 7.17
C ALA A 230 5.91 1.15 8.13
N ASP A 231 4.69 0.63 7.93
CA ASP A 231 4.25 -0.58 8.63
C ASP A 231 4.36 -1.76 7.66
N LYS A 232 4.80 -2.91 8.15
CA LYS A 232 4.94 -4.14 7.33
C LYS A 232 3.63 -4.61 6.70
N LEU A 233 2.49 -4.19 7.24
CA LEU A 233 1.17 -4.51 6.70
C LEU A 233 0.54 -3.33 5.93
N ASP A 234 1.27 -2.22 5.74
CA ASP A 234 0.87 -1.18 4.80
C ASP A 234 1.16 -1.66 3.37
N PRO A 235 0.15 -1.80 2.48
CA PRO A 235 0.38 -2.21 1.10
C PRO A 235 1.00 -1.08 0.25
N VAL A 236 0.98 0.16 0.74
CA VAL A 236 1.44 1.36 0.04
C VAL A 236 2.86 1.74 0.49
N GLY A 237 3.09 1.89 1.78
CA GLY A 237 4.39 2.25 2.36
C GLY A 237 5.35 1.08 2.50
N HIS A 238 6.63 1.29 2.18
CA HIS A 238 7.73 0.33 2.37
C HIS A 238 9.07 1.07 2.49
N GLU A 239 10.18 0.33 2.57
CA GLU A 239 11.53 0.89 2.40
C GLU A 239 11.63 1.66 1.07
N LEU A 240 12.47 2.71 1.04
CA LEU A 240 12.60 3.63 -0.10
C LEU A 240 13.97 3.54 -0.78
N ASP A 241 14.44 2.32 -1.00
CA ASP A 241 15.77 2.05 -1.56
C ASP A 241 15.94 2.65 -2.97
N LEU A 242 14.94 2.49 -3.84
CA LEU A 242 14.99 3.01 -5.22
C LEU A 242 14.99 4.53 -5.23
N GLY A 243 14.18 5.16 -4.37
CA GLY A 243 14.16 6.61 -4.21
C GLY A 243 15.50 7.17 -3.73
N ARG A 244 16.16 6.46 -2.81
CA ARG A 244 17.48 6.84 -2.29
C ARG A 244 18.57 6.68 -3.35
N ASP A 245 18.56 5.57 -4.08
CA ASP A 245 19.49 5.33 -5.17
C ASP A 245 19.33 6.39 -6.27
N PHE A 246 18.08 6.72 -6.63
CA PHE A 246 17.76 7.75 -7.59
C PHE A 246 18.33 9.12 -7.20
N VAL A 247 18.14 9.59 -5.97
CA VAL A 247 18.69 10.90 -5.57
C VAL A 247 20.20 10.86 -5.40
N ARG A 248 20.80 9.72 -5.02
CA ARG A 248 22.26 9.58 -4.97
C ARG A 248 22.88 9.77 -6.35
N GLU A 249 22.22 9.23 -7.38
CA GLU A 249 22.65 9.37 -8.77
C GLU A 249 22.44 10.79 -9.30
N VAL A 250 21.22 11.34 -9.15
CA VAL A 250 20.81 12.58 -9.83
C VAL A 250 21.20 13.84 -9.04
N PHE A 251 21.25 13.75 -7.71
CA PHE A 251 21.55 14.86 -6.78
C PHE A 251 22.58 14.43 -5.72
N PRO A 252 23.80 14.04 -6.11
CA PRO A 252 24.82 13.57 -5.17
C PRO A 252 25.13 14.61 -4.10
N GLY A 253 25.18 14.18 -2.84
CA GLY A 253 25.46 15.03 -1.68
C GLY A 253 24.26 15.82 -1.13
N TRP A 254 23.13 15.87 -1.83
CA TRP A 254 21.90 16.54 -1.36
C TRP A 254 21.20 15.82 -0.23
N PHE A 255 21.40 14.52 -0.09
CA PHE A 255 20.82 13.73 0.99
C PHE A 255 21.94 13.11 1.83
N GLU A 256 21.67 12.95 3.12
CA GLU A 256 22.59 12.23 4.01
C GLU A 256 22.74 10.80 3.51
N GLU A 257 23.98 10.36 3.30
CA GLU A 257 24.24 8.94 3.03
C GLU A 257 23.75 8.11 4.22
N PRO A 258 22.99 7.01 3.98
CA PRO A 258 22.46 6.19 5.05
C PRO A 258 23.60 5.53 5.83
N LEU A 259 23.90 6.04 7.01
CA LEU A 259 24.82 5.41 7.97
C LEU A 259 24.12 4.24 8.66
N PRO A 260 24.81 3.12 8.92
CA PRO A 260 24.52 1.79 8.32
C PRO A 260 23.10 1.54 7.78
N ALA A 261 22.98 0.59 6.84
CA ALA A 261 21.72 0.22 6.18
C ALA A 261 20.55 0.14 7.18
N ASN A 262 19.49 0.93 6.92
CA ASN A 262 18.22 1.01 7.64
C ASN A 262 18.14 1.96 8.86
N SER A 263 19.11 2.83 9.11
CA SER A 263 18.94 3.84 10.20
C SER A 263 17.93 4.96 9.88
N GLN A 264 17.55 5.08 8.61
CA GLN A 264 16.68 6.14 8.10
C GLN A 264 15.31 5.61 7.64
N ASP A 265 15.13 4.28 7.57
CA ASP A 265 13.88 3.61 7.22
C ASP A 265 13.36 2.82 8.42
N PHE A 266 12.34 3.35 9.07
CA PHE A 266 11.72 2.79 10.26
C PHE A 266 10.53 1.91 9.87
N VAL A 267 10.79 0.62 9.69
CA VAL A 267 9.76 -0.38 9.37
C VAL A 267 9.27 -1.09 10.63
N PHE A 268 8.02 -0.83 11.02
CA PHE A 268 7.40 -1.39 12.23
C PHE A 268 6.22 -2.31 11.90
N ARG A 269 5.65 -2.93 12.95
CA ARG A 269 4.46 -3.78 12.84
C ARG A 269 3.55 -3.54 14.03
N ARG A 270 2.57 -2.65 13.84
CA ARG A 270 1.72 -2.12 14.92
C ARG A 270 0.23 -2.26 14.64
N TYR A 271 -0.16 -2.62 13.41
CA TYR A 271 -1.57 -2.75 13.05
C TYR A 271 -1.94 -4.19 12.71
N PHE A 272 -3.15 -4.61 13.11
CA PHE A 272 -3.65 -5.97 12.85
C PHE A 272 -4.19 -6.16 11.43
N VAL A 273 -4.80 -5.10 10.90
CA VAL A 273 -5.52 -5.12 9.63
C VAL A 273 -4.60 -4.53 8.56
N PRO A 274 -4.31 -5.27 7.47
CA PRO A 274 -3.56 -4.72 6.34
C PRO A 274 -4.16 -3.41 5.83
N GLY A 275 -3.31 -2.42 5.54
CA GLY A 275 -3.72 -1.08 5.12
C GLY A 275 -4.26 -0.17 6.23
N LYS A 276 -4.61 -0.70 7.41
CA LYS A 276 -5.10 0.14 8.52
C LYS A 276 -4.03 1.13 8.98
N ALA A 277 -2.78 0.70 9.01
CA ALA A 277 -1.64 1.55 9.33
C ALA A 277 -1.63 2.81 8.46
N HIS A 278 -1.90 2.63 7.17
CA HIS A 278 -1.80 3.69 6.17
C HIS A 278 -2.68 4.89 6.49
N ILE A 279 -3.88 4.69 7.03
CA ILE A 279 -4.81 5.77 7.36
C ILE A 279 -4.68 6.28 8.81
N ASP A 280 -4.04 5.51 9.68
CA ASP A 280 -4.00 5.75 11.12
C ASP A 280 -2.65 6.20 11.65
N TYR A 281 -1.62 6.28 10.81
CA TYR A 281 -0.29 6.76 11.22
C TYR A 281 -0.34 8.03 12.09
N TRP A 282 -1.22 8.95 11.73
CA TRP A 282 -1.45 10.23 12.42
C TRP A 282 -2.04 10.13 13.82
N LYS A 283 -2.68 9.01 14.13
CA LYS A 283 -3.32 8.73 15.42
C LYS A 283 -2.41 7.95 16.36
N ASP A 284 -1.31 7.41 15.84
CA ASP A 284 -0.33 6.69 16.65
C ASP A 284 0.68 7.68 17.20
N GLN A 285 0.44 8.10 18.45
CA GLN A 285 1.25 9.09 19.14
C GLN A 285 2.72 8.67 19.22
N GLU A 286 3.02 7.38 19.43
CA GLU A 286 4.41 6.91 19.54
C GLU A 286 5.16 7.04 18.21
N ILE A 287 4.49 6.70 17.09
CA ILE A 287 5.06 6.90 15.75
C ILE A 287 5.25 8.39 15.50
N PHE A 288 4.22 9.20 15.74
CA PHE A 288 4.27 10.64 15.47
C PHE A 288 5.34 11.36 16.31
N ASP A 289 5.45 11.03 17.59
CA ASP A 289 6.46 11.58 18.49
C ASP A 289 7.88 11.19 18.03
N HIS A 290 8.09 9.94 17.63
CA HIS A 290 9.39 9.52 17.10
C HIS A 290 9.69 10.22 15.77
N TRP A 291 8.72 10.26 14.85
CA TRP A 291 8.82 10.90 13.54
C TRP A 291 9.23 12.37 13.66
N PHE A 292 8.53 13.12 14.51
CA PHE A 292 8.80 14.53 14.75
C PHE A 292 10.15 14.76 15.44
N ARG A 293 10.45 14.04 16.53
CA ARG A 293 11.72 14.19 17.26
C ARG A 293 12.92 13.78 16.43
N ALA A 294 12.82 12.68 15.68
CA ALA A 294 13.90 12.20 14.83
C ALA A 294 14.18 13.19 13.69
N GLY A 295 13.14 13.71 13.03
CA GLY A 295 13.29 14.73 11.99
C GLY A 295 13.98 15.99 12.48
N LEU A 296 13.52 16.52 13.61
CA LEU A 296 14.05 17.74 14.21
C LEU A 296 15.34 17.52 15.04
N ARG A 297 15.91 16.31 15.03
CA ARG A 297 17.10 15.94 15.83
C ARG A 297 16.97 16.26 17.33
N LEU A 298 15.75 16.16 17.87
CA LEU A 298 15.49 16.36 19.28
C LEU A 298 15.92 15.12 20.10
N PRO A 299 16.45 15.30 21.32
CA PRO A 299 16.85 14.20 22.17
C PRO A 299 15.65 13.34 22.61
N GLY A 300 15.93 12.06 22.94
CA GLY A 300 14.97 11.14 23.54
C GLY A 300 14.00 10.46 22.55
N SER A 301 14.42 10.23 21.31
CA SER A 301 13.60 9.54 20.30
C SER A 301 13.76 8.02 20.39
N ALA A 302 13.05 7.39 21.35
CA ALA A 302 12.94 5.93 21.35
C ALA A 302 12.22 5.47 20.07
N GLN A 303 12.75 4.46 19.38
CA GLN A 303 12.11 3.89 18.19
C GLN A 303 10.76 3.25 18.56
N PRO A 304 9.73 3.35 17.70
CA PRO A 304 8.44 2.71 17.94
C PRO A 304 8.62 1.20 18.06
N VAL A 305 8.19 0.63 19.19
CA VAL A 305 8.34 -0.81 19.44
C VAL A 305 7.31 -1.56 18.60
N ALA A 306 7.77 -2.56 17.85
CA ALA A 306 6.88 -3.48 17.14
C ALA A 306 6.17 -4.39 18.15
N SER A 307 4.84 -4.51 18.06
CA SER A 307 4.10 -5.44 18.91
C SER A 307 4.22 -6.86 18.35
N ARG A 308 4.95 -7.72 19.05
CA ARG A 308 5.11 -9.13 18.68
C ARG A 308 3.76 -9.86 18.57
N TRP A 309 2.79 -9.48 19.40
CA TRP A 309 1.46 -10.09 19.42
C TRP A 309 0.62 -9.68 18.21
N ILE A 310 0.66 -8.39 17.85
CA ILE A 310 0.01 -7.88 16.63
C ILE A 310 0.59 -8.56 15.40
N GLY A 311 1.90 -8.79 15.40
CA GLY A 311 2.54 -9.52 14.32
C GLY A 311 2.06 -10.96 14.15
N ARG A 312 1.67 -11.65 15.23
CA ARG A 312 1.11 -13.01 15.10
C ARG A 312 -0.36 -12.96 14.68
N ALA A 313 -1.15 -12.10 15.31
CA ALA A 313 -2.57 -11.96 15.04
C ALA A 313 -2.88 -11.48 13.61
N GLY A 314 -2.09 -10.53 13.07
CA GLY A 314 -2.26 -10.06 11.70
C GLY A 314 -2.01 -11.14 10.63
N VAL A 315 -1.24 -12.19 10.94
CA VAL A 315 -1.12 -13.37 10.04
C VAL A 315 -2.39 -14.22 10.08
N ALA A 316 -3.00 -14.38 11.26
CA ALA A 316 -4.18 -15.22 11.43
C ALA A 316 -5.47 -14.56 10.90
N LEU A 317 -5.60 -13.24 11.02
CA LEU A 317 -6.84 -12.51 10.75
C LEU A 317 -7.41 -12.71 9.34
N PRO A 318 -6.63 -12.68 8.24
CA PRO A 318 -7.15 -12.95 6.90
C PRO A 318 -7.75 -14.36 6.76
N PHE A 319 -7.17 -15.35 7.44
CA PHE A 319 -7.71 -16.72 7.44
C PHE A 319 -9.04 -16.80 8.19
N VAL A 320 -9.17 -16.09 9.31
CA VAL A 320 -10.43 -15.97 10.06
C VAL A 320 -11.49 -15.19 9.27
N GLY A 321 -11.10 -14.18 8.49
CA GLY A 321 -12.01 -13.46 7.60
C GLY A 321 -12.52 -14.34 6.46
N ALA A 322 -11.61 -15.03 5.78
CA ALA A 322 -11.96 -15.99 4.72
C ALA A 322 -12.85 -17.13 5.24
N ALA A 323 -12.55 -17.61 6.44
CA ALA A 323 -13.33 -18.57 7.18
C ALA A 323 -14.79 -18.14 7.39
N ALA A 324 -14.98 -16.90 7.85
CA ALA A 324 -16.31 -16.36 8.05
C ALA A 324 -17.04 -16.17 6.72
N ALA A 325 -16.37 -15.63 5.69
CA ALA A 325 -16.95 -15.41 4.38
C ALA A 325 -17.38 -16.72 3.69
N ALA A 326 -16.56 -17.77 3.84
CA ALA A 326 -16.89 -19.14 3.45
C ALA A 326 -18.17 -19.64 4.10
N ALA A 327 -18.28 -19.49 5.42
CA ALA A 327 -19.45 -19.93 6.19
C ALA A 327 -20.73 -19.22 5.76
N VAL A 328 -20.63 -17.90 5.54
CA VAL A 328 -21.74 -17.10 5.04
C VAL A 328 -22.15 -17.55 3.63
N THR A 329 -21.18 -17.76 2.74
CA THR A 329 -21.46 -18.22 1.37
C THR A 329 -22.12 -19.61 1.36
N ALA A 330 -21.59 -20.53 2.15
CA ALA A 330 -22.16 -21.85 2.37
C ALA A 330 -23.62 -21.79 2.81
N HIS A 331 -23.90 -20.94 3.80
CA HIS A 331 -25.26 -20.73 4.30
C HIS A 331 -26.20 -20.24 3.20
N PHE A 332 -25.78 -19.23 2.42
CA PHE A 332 -26.59 -18.71 1.32
C PHE A 332 -26.82 -19.71 0.21
N VAL A 333 -25.79 -20.47 -0.18
CA VAL A 333 -25.93 -21.55 -1.17
C VAL A 333 -26.93 -22.59 -0.67
N GLY A 334 -26.86 -22.96 0.62
CA GLY A 334 -27.85 -23.83 1.25
C GLY A 334 -29.27 -23.28 1.17
N LEU A 335 -29.46 -21.99 1.45
CA LEU A 335 -30.78 -21.33 1.36
C LEU A 335 -31.31 -21.30 -0.08
N VAL A 336 -30.45 -21.16 -1.09
CA VAL A 336 -30.84 -21.13 -2.51
C VAL A 336 -31.13 -22.53 -3.07
N LEU A 337 -30.38 -23.54 -2.62
CA LEU A 337 -30.53 -24.92 -3.07
C LEU A 337 -31.69 -25.66 -2.38
N THR A 338 -32.21 -25.11 -1.28
CA THR A 338 -33.39 -25.66 -0.63
C THR A 338 -34.65 -25.16 -1.32
N ASP A 339 -35.58 -26.09 -1.59
CA ASP A 339 -36.82 -25.84 -2.33
C ASP A 339 -37.61 -24.67 -1.72
N PRO A 340 -37.91 -23.60 -2.48
CA PRO A 340 -38.69 -22.46 -1.99
C PRO A 340 -40.12 -22.84 -1.55
N GLN A 341 -40.60 -24.04 -1.89
CA GLN A 341 -41.88 -24.58 -1.44
C GLN A 341 -41.80 -25.44 -0.18
N ALA A 342 -40.58 -25.76 0.30
CA ALA A 342 -40.43 -26.50 1.55
C ALA A 342 -40.83 -25.59 2.74
N PRO A 343 -41.73 -26.03 3.63
CA PRO A 343 -42.29 -25.19 4.70
C PRO A 343 -41.25 -24.70 5.72
N THR A 344 -40.04 -25.25 5.70
CA THR A 344 -38.85 -24.69 6.34
C THR A 344 -37.60 -25.27 5.68
N PRO A 345 -36.72 -24.46 5.08
CA PRO A 345 -35.41 -24.94 4.62
C PRO A 345 -34.52 -25.16 5.86
N THR A 346 -34.56 -26.36 6.44
CA THR A 346 -33.57 -26.76 7.46
C THR A 346 -32.33 -27.28 6.74
N VAL A 347 -31.55 -26.39 6.16
CA VAL A 347 -30.12 -26.68 6.04
C VAL A 347 -29.62 -26.77 7.47
N GLY A 348 -29.22 -27.96 7.91
CA GLY A 348 -28.72 -28.11 9.26
C GLY A 348 -27.47 -27.23 9.45
N LEU A 349 -27.28 -26.77 10.68
CA LEU A 349 -26.03 -26.16 11.12
C LEU A 349 -24.78 -26.98 10.69
N PRO A 350 -24.81 -28.33 10.69
CA PRO A 350 -23.68 -29.16 10.29
C PRO A 350 -23.26 -29.00 8.82
N GLU A 351 -24.20 -28.90 7.88
CA GLU A 351 -23.95 -28.77 6.44
C GLU A 351 -23.30 -27.41 6.13
N VAL A 352 -23.82 -26.35 6.75
CA VAL A 352 -23.25 -25.00 6.64
C VAL A 352 -21.84 -24.97 7.23
N ALA A 353 -21.65 -25.56 8.42
CA ALA A 353 -20.34 -25.64 9.07
C ALA A 353 -19.34 -26.46 8.26
N ALA A 354 -19.77 -27.53 7.59
CA ALA A 354 -18.93 -28.36 6.76
C ALA A 354 -18.43 -27.61 5.52
N VAL A 355 -19.33 -26.94 4.78
CA VAL A 355 -18.94 -26.16 3.58
C VAL A 355 -18.08 -24.95 4.00
N ALA A 356 -18.41 -24.31 5.13
CA ALA A 356 -17.57 -23.30 5.75
C ALA A 356 -16.14 -23.79 5.97
N LEU A 357 -15.99 -24.95 6.63
CA LEU A 357 -14.70 -25.58 6.95
C LEU A 357 -13.93 -26.01 5.69
N GLY A 358 -14.62 -26.55 4.67
CA GLY A 358 -14.00 -26.93 3.40
C GLY A 358 -13.41 -25.73 2.67
N PHE A 359 -14.16 -24.63 2.60
CA PHE A 359 -13.69 -23.41 1.95
C PHE A 359 -12.66 -22.65 2.81
N LEU A 360 -12.78 -22.70 4.14
CA LEU A 360 -11.73 -22.31 5.10
C LEU A 360 -10.42 -23.00 4.78
N GLY A 361 -10.47 -24.32 4.66
CA GLY A 361 -9.30 -25.16 4.40
C GLY A 361 -8.71 -24.83 3.04
N PHE A 362 -9.55 -24.59 2.04
CA PHE A 362 -9.12 -24.18 0.70
C PHE A 362 -8.43 -22.81 0.70
N VAL A 363 -9.01 -21.80 1.35
CA VAL A 363 -8.40 -20.47 1.44
C VAL A 363 -7.17 -20.49 2.34
N ALA A 364 -7.17 -21.25 3.43
CA ALA A 364 -5.99 -21.47 4.26
C ALA A 364 -4.87 -22.15 3.49
N TYR A 365 -5.18 -23.14 2.67
CA TYR A 365 -4.24 -23.83 1.79
C TYR A 365 -3.67 -22.90 0.70
N ILE A 366 -4.51 -22.13 0.00
CA ILE A 366 -4.06 -21.16 -1.00
C ILE A 366 -3.27 -20.02 -0.36
N GLY A 367 -3.73 -19.49 0.78
CA GLY A 367 -3.06 -18.42 1.49
C GLY A 367 -1.73 -18.88 2.10
N ALA A 368 -1.67 -20.06 2.70
CA ALA A 368 -0.46 -20.61 3.30
C ALA A 368 0.63 -20.92 2.28
N SER A 369 0.24 -21.50 1.13
CA SER A 369 1.15 -21.80 0.01
C SER A 369 1.71 -20.53 -0.63
N ARG A 370 0.98 -19.42 -0.60
CA ARG A 370 1.38 -18.15 -1.22
C ARG A 370 2.10 -17.18 -0.29
N VAL A 371 1.71 -17.10 0.99
CA VAL A 371 2.14 -16.00 1.89
C VAL A 371 3.35 -16.36 2.74
N SER A 372 3.48 -17.61 3.19
CA SER A 372 4.49 -17.94 4.21
C SER A 372 5.71 -18.68 3.66
N GLY A 373 5.57 -19.41 2.55
CA GLY A 373 6.59 -20.36 2.08
C GLY A 373 6.95 -21.46 3.08
N ARG A 374 6.30 -21.50 4.25
CA ARG A 374 6.60 -22.43 5.35
C ARG A 374 5.73 -23.67 5.21
N LEU A 375 6.39 -24.82 5.07
CA LEU A 375 5.77 -26.14 4.93
C LEU A 375 4.70 -26.42 6.01
N LEU A 376 4.91 -25.94 7.24
CA LEU A 376 3.95 -26.11 8.34
C LEU A 376 2.56 -25.55 8.00
N TRP A 377 2.48 -24.33 7.46
CA TRP A 377 1.19 -23.72 7.15
C TRP A 377 0.52 -24.40 5.96
N LEU A 378 1.31 -24.92 5.01
CA LEU A 378 0.80 -25.75 3.92
C LEU A 378 0.17 -27.03 4.46
N ILE A 379 0.86 -27.73 5.37
CA ILE A 379 0.34 -28.94 6.02
C ILE A 379 -0.96 -28.64 6.78
N VAL A 380 -1.00 -27.54 7.54
CA VAL A 380 -2.21 -27.11 8.25
C VAL A 380 -3.35 -26.82 7.27
N GLY A 381 -3.07 -26.11 6.17
CA GLY A 381 -4.07 -25.83 5.13
C GLY A 381 -4.61 -27.09 4.46
N ILE A 382 -3.74 -28.03 4.08
CA ILE A 382 -4.13 -29.34 3.50
C ILE A 382 -4.99 -30.12 4.50
N ALA A 383 -4.57 -30.20 5.77
CA ALA A 383 -5.32 -30.91 6.79
C ALA A 383 -6.73 -30.32 6.97
N LEU A 384 -6.85 -28.99 7.06
CA LEU A 384 -8.14 -28.31 7.16
C LEU A 384 -9.01 -28.54 5.92
N PHE A 385 -8.42 -28.50 4.72
CA PHE A 385 -9.14 -28.74 3.47
C PHE A 385 -9.66 -30.18 3.37
N VAL A 386 -8.83 -31.17 3.72
CA VAL A 386 -9.21 -32.58 3.71
C VAL A 386 -10.31 -32.85 4.73
N VAL A 387 -10.16 -32.35 5.97
CA VAL A 387 -11.18 -32.50 7.01
C VAL A 387 -12.49 -31.81 6.63
N GLY A 388 -12.43 -30.58 6.12
CA GLY A 388 -13.60 -29.84 5.67
C GLY A 388 -14.30 -30.53 4.50
N SER A 389 -13.55 -30.99 3.49
CA SER A 389 -14.11 -31.72 2.34
C SER A 389 -14.74 -33.05 2.76
N ALA A 390 -14.12 -33.77 3.68
CA ALA A 390 -14.67 -35.00 4.25
C ALA A 390 -15.99 -34.74 4.99
N ALA A 391 -16.06 -33.65 5.76
CA ALA A 391 -17.27 -33.23 6.46
C ALA A 391 -18.39 -32.86 5.47
N VAL A 392 -18.07 -32.13 4.39
CA VAL A 392 -19.04 -31.78 3.33
C VAL A 392 -19.58 -33.03 2.69
N LEU A 393 -18.70 -33.91 2.22
CA LEU A 393 -19.11 -35.15 1.56
C LEU A 393 -19.97 -36.00 2.47
N ARG A 394 -19.61 -36.15 3.75
CA ARG A 394 -20.42 -36.90 4.71
C ARG A 394 -21.79 -36.28 4.95
N ALA A 395 -21.91 -34.96 4.90
CA ALA A 395 -23.17 -34.25 5.12
C ALA A 395 -24.11 -34.38 3.91
N PHE A 396 -23.57 -34.40 2.69
CA PHE A 396 -24.38 -34.54 1.46
C PHE A 396 -24.62 -36.00 1.04
N ASP A 397 -23.65 -36.90 1.28
CA ASP A 397 -23.74 -38.33 1.00
C ASP A 397 -22.76 -39.14 1.88
N PRO A 398 -23.24 -39.80 2.94
CA PRO A 398 -22.42 -40.57 3.87
C PRO A 398 -21.61 -41.70 3.20
N THR A 399 -22.02 -42.16 2.01
CA THR A 399 -21.37 -43.26 1.29
C THR A 399 -20.13 -42.81 0.50
N LEU A 400 -20.01 -41.51 0.20
CA LEU A 400 -18.91 -40.93 -0.58
C LEU A 400 -17.70 -40.48 0.26
N ALA A 401 -17.82 -40.44 1.59
CA ALA A 401 -16.78 -39.89 2.46
C ALA A 401 -15.48 -40.73 2.52
N GLY A 402 -15.55 -42.06 2.32
CA GLY A 402 -14.39 -42.95 2.37
C GLY A 402 -13.44 -42.84 1.16
N PRO A 403 -13.95 -42.93 -0.09
CA PRO A 403 -13.10 -42.96 -1.29
C PRO A 403 -12.47 -41.61 -1.67
N VAL A 404 -13.16 -40.50 -1.44
CA VAL A 404 -12.74 -39.17 -1.95
C VAL A 404 -11.65 -38.52 -1.10
N VAL A 405 -11.61 -38.81 0.21
CA VAL A 405 -10.58 -38.31 1.14
C VAL A 405 -9.18 -38.82 0.77
N GLY A 406 -9.09 -40.06 0.27
CA GLY A 406 -7.83 -40.63 -0.21
C GLY A 406 -7.31 -39.99 -1.50
N VAL A 407 -8.21 -39.71 -2.45
CA VAL A 407 -7.86 -39.17 -3.78
C VAL A 407 -7.50 -37.69 -3.73
N ALA A 408 -8.26 -36.88 -2.97
CA ALA A 408 -7.98 -35.45 -2.82
C ALA A 408 -6.66 -35.17 -2.08
N ALA A 409 -6.35 -35.95 -1.04
CA ALA A 409 -5.08 -35.84 -0.33
C ALA A 409 -3.88 -36.27 -1.20
N ALA A 410 -4.03 -37.31 -2.01
CA ALA A 410 -2.98 -37.82 -2.89
C ALA A 410 -2.66 -36.87 -4.05
N LEU A 411 -3.69 -36.32 -4.74
CA LEU A 411 -3.50 -35.40 -5.86
C LEU A 411 -2.93 -34.05 -5.40
N GLY A 412 -3.42 -33.51 -4.27
CA GLY A 412 -2.91 -32.27 -3.68
C GLY A 412 -1.46 -32.36 -3.20
N MET A 413 -1.03 -33.50 -2.66
CA MET A 413 0.37 -33.71 -2.26
C MET A 413 1.30 -33.87 -3.47
N ALA A 414 0.90 -34.63 -4.49
CA ALA A 414 1.74 -34.92 -5.66
C ALA A 414 2.07 -33.65 -6.47
N GLN A 415 1.08 -32.79 -6.70
CA GLN A 415 1.26 -31.58 -7.51
C GLN A 415 2.10 -30.51 -6.79
N ASN A 416 2.01 -30.43 -5.45
CA ASN A 416 2.80 -29.47 -4.68
C ASN A 416 4.23 -29.91 -4.40
N VAL A 417 4.48 -31.21 -4.21
CA VAL A 417 5.86 -31.72 -4.12
C VAL A 417 6.58 -31.41 -5.44
N HIS A 418 5.89 -31.54 -6.58
CA HIS A 418 6.42 -31.12 -7.87
C HIS A 418 6.75 -29.62 -7.89
N ASP A 419 5.81 -28.73 -7.54
CA ASP A 419 6.04 -27.27 -7.57
C ASP A 419 7.11 -26.78 -6.58
N ILE A 420 7.18 -27.37 -5.38
CA ILE A 420 8.20 -27.03 -4.37
C ILE A 420 9.59 -27.49 -4.84
N LEU A 421 9.68 -28.68 -5.45
CA LEU A 421 10.94 -29.18 -6.02
C LEU A 421 11.38 -28.37 -7.24
N GLN A 422 10.45 -27.86 -8.04
CA GLN A 422 10.78 -26.96 -9.17
C GLN A 422 11.28 -25.60 -8.67
N ARG A 423 10.64 -25.00 -7.65
CA ARG A 423 11.09 -23.71 -7.09
C ARG A 423 12.47 -23.77 -6.43
N ARG A 424 12.81 -24.88 -5.77
CA ARG A 424 14.14 -25.10 -5.17
C ARG A 424 15.25 -25.39 -6.18
N LYS A 425 14.93 -25.66 -7.45
CA LYS A 425 15.93 -25.81 -8.52
C LYS A 425 16.30 -24.49 -9.21
N VAL A 426 15.54 -23.42 -8.96
CA VAL A 426 15.68 -22.11 -9.63
C VAL A 426 16.32 -21.05 -8.71
N THR A 427 16.33 -21.28 -7.39
CA THR A 427 17.18 -20.59 -6.41
C THR A 427 18.43 -21.42 -6.14
#